data_AF-A0A956S0U8-F1
#
_entry.id   AF-A0A956S0U8-F1
#
_cell.length_a   1.000
_cell.length_b   1.000
_cell.length_c   1.000
_cell.angle_alpha   90.00
_cell.angle_beta   90.00
_cell.angle_gamma   90.00
#
_symmetry.space_group_name_H-M   'P 1'
#
loop_
_entity.id
_entity.type
_entity.pdbx_description
1 polymer ?
#
loop_
_entity_poly.entity_id
_entity_poly.type
_entity_poly.pdbx_seq_one_letter_code
_entity_poly.pdbx_strand_id
1 'polypeptide(L)'
;MLIEHPIQVRILAEDVRPWRKGFKGTVALALTALSPEENLAFQTRLNRLFGACGCRTGAVGSLAALALVVIGAVSGSDLGTAATVGMGSVAFLAGGALGKGVGLVHAHLQLRRTLAELYGRVTPRRPGRESRMPLVLVPE
;
A
#
# COMPACT_ATOMS: atom_id res chain seq x y z
N MET A 1 36.36 15.91 -14.30
CA MET A 1 35.99 16.09 -12.88
C MET A 1 34.58 15.57 -12.71
N LEU A 2 34.45 14.28 -12.40
CA LEU A 2 33.15 13.62 -12.18
C LEU A 2 32.78 13.85 -10.72
N ILE A 3 31.70 14.60 -10.50
CA ILE A 3 31.19 14.86 -9.16
C ILE A 3 30.44 13.59 -8.73
N GLU A 4 31.13 12.71 -8.02
CA GLU A 4 30.52 11.60 -7.29
C GLU A 4 29.70 12.20 -6.13
N HIS A 5 28.50 12.68 -6.42
CA HIS A 5 27.53 12.92 -5.35
C HIS A 5 27.01 11.56 -4.90
N PRO A 6 27.36 11.07 -3.70
CA PRO A 6 26.74 9.87 -3.17
C PRO A 6 25.23 10.11 -3.14
N ILE A 7 24.48 9.14 -3.65
CA ILE A 7 23.01 9.13 -3.67
C ILE A 7 22.54 9.21 -2.21
N GLN A 8 22.41 10.42 -1.67
CA GLN A 8 21.78 10.63 -0.38
C GLN A 8 20.29 10.53 -0.62
N VAL A 9 19.77 9.30 -0.48
CA VAL A 9 18.36 9.09 -0.23
C VAL A 9 18.09 9.68 1.16
N ARG A 10 17.94 11.01 1.23
CA ARG A 10 17.58 11.72 2.45
C ARG A 10 16.09 11.49 2.64
N ILE A 11 15.74 10.27 3.03
CA ILE A 11 14.41 10.01 3.56
C ILE A 11 14.37 10.79 4.87
N LEU A 12 13.73 11.95 4.88
CA LEU A 12 13.30 12.61 6.11
C LEU A 12 12.21 11.72 6.74
N ALA A 13 12.61 10.53 7.18
CA ALA A 13 11.77 9.43 7.62
C ALA A 13 12.26 8.86 8.95
N GLU A 14 12.76 9.72 9.83
CA GLU A 14 13.10 9.32 11.19
C GLU A 14 11.89 8.78 11.98
N ASP A 15 10.67 8.83 11.45
CA ASP A 15 9.53 8.14 12.07
C ASP A 15 8.46 7.68 11.07
N VAL A 16 8.83 7.10 9.91
CA VAL A 16 7.84 6.41 9.05
C VAL A 16 7.51 5.06 9.66
N ARG A 17 6.78 5.08 10.78
CA ARG A 17 5.95 3.94 11.19
C ARG A 17 4.65 4.05 10.40
N PRO A 18 4.43 3.23 9.36
CA PRO A 18 3.24 3.33 8.51
C PRO A 18 1.91 3.07 9.26
N TRP A 19 1.98 2.75 10.55
CA TRP A 19 0.85 2.35 11.39
C TRP A 19 0.42 3.41 12.42
N ARG A 20 1.07 4.58 12.49
CA ARG A 20 0.49 5.67 13.30
C ARG A 20 -0.74 6.22 12.58
N LYS A 21 -1.91 6.07 13.21
CA LYS A 21 -3.17 6.69 12.75
C LYS A 21 -2.91 8.17 12.49
N GLY A 22 -3.11 8.61 11.25
CA GLY A 22 -3.00 10.02 10.87
C GLY A 22 -1.60 10.49 10.49
N PHE A 23 -0.80 9.67 9.79
CA PHE A 23 0.37 10.19 9.09
C PHE A 23 -0.09 11.28 8.10
N LYS A 24 0.15 12.54 8.45
CA LYS A 24 -0.12 13.72 7.62
C LYS A 24 1.10 14.14 6.80
N GLY A 25 2.12 13.29 6.73
CA GLY A 25 3.34 13.58 5.98
C GLY A 25 3.14 13.36 4.49
N THR A 26 3.79 14.22 3.70
CA THR A 26 3.93 14.02 2.26
C THR A 26 5.27 13.34 2.02
N VAL A 27 5.25 12.22 1.32
CA VAL A 27 6.46 11.59 0.78
C VAL A 27 6.96 12.46 -0.37
N ALA A 28 8.26 12.79 -0.35
CA ALA A 28 8.96 13.43 -1.45
C ALA A 28 10.08 12.51 -1.94
N LEU A 29 10.17 12.33 -3.26
CA LEU A 29 11.21 11.51 -3.89
C LEU A 29 12.12 12.41 -4.71
N ALA A 30 13.42 12.27 -4.48
CA ALA A 30 14.46 12.94 -5.28
C ALA A 30 15.50 11.90 -5.69
N LEU A 31 15.06 10.91 -6.48
CA LEU A 31 15.92 9.82 -6.92
C LEU A 31 16.61 10.23 -8.24
N THR A 32 17.94 10.31 -8.21
CA THR A 32 18.75 10.68 -9.39
C THR A 32 18.72 9.64 -10.51
N ALA A 33 18.35 8.40 -10.18
CA ALA A 33 18.22 7.30 -11.14
C ALA A 33 16.92 7.34 -11.96
N LEU A 34 15.96 8.21 -11.60
CA LEU A 34 14.68 8.35 -12.30
C LEU A 34 14.53 9.73 -12.89
N SER A 35 13.76 9.85 -13.97
CA SER A 35 13.40 11.16 -14.52
C SER A 35 12.55 11.96 -13.52
N PRO A 36 12.50 13.30 -13.62
CA PRO A 36 11.63 14.12 -12.77
C PRO A 36 10.16 13.72 -12.85
N GLU A 37 9.69 13.34 -14.04
CA GLU A 37 8.32 12.90 -14.31
C GLU A 37 8.01 11.58 -13.60
N GLU A 38 8.93 10.62 -13.65
CA GLU A 38 8.78 9.35 -12.95
C GLU A 38 8.80 9.53 -11.43
N ASN A 39 9.71 10.37 -10.92
CA ASN A 39 9.74 10.72 -9.50
C ASN A 39 8.37 11.27 -9.04
N LEU A 40 7.79 12.21 -9.80
CA LEU A 40 6.49 12.79 -9.48
C LEU A 40 5.34 11.76 -9.56
N ALA A 41 5.40 10.84 -10.53
CA ALA A 41 4.42 9.77 -10.66
C ALA A 41 4.46 8.79 -9.47
N PHE A 42 5.65 8.33 -9.08
CA PHE A 42 5.84 7.47 -7.90
C PHE A 42 5.47 8.20 -6.61
N GLN A 43 5.86 9.46 -6.47
CA GLN A 43 5.51 10.30 -5.33
C GLN A 43 3.99 10.43 -5.16
N THR A 44 3.28 10.76 -6.24
CA THR A 44 1.81 10.85 -6.26
C THR A 44 1.17 9.52 -5.86
N ARG A 45 1.68 8.41 -6.40
CA ARG A 45 1.16 7.06 -6.11
C ARG A 45 1.40 6.66 -4.66
N LEU A 46 2.60 6.90 -4.12
CA LEU A 46 2.93 6.62 -2.72
C LEU A 46 2.07 7.47 -1.78
N ASN A 47 1.98 8.78 -2.01
CA ASN A 47 1.15 9.66 -1.18
C ASN A 47 -0.32 9.22 -1.16
N ARG A 48 -0.87 8.81 -2.31
CA ARG A 48 -2.23 8.25 -2.37
C ARG A 48 -2.37 6.97 -1.53
N LEU A 49 -1.37 6.09 -1.56
CA LEU A 49 -1.39 4.84 -0.79
C LEU A 49 -1.19 5.07 0.72
N PHE A 50 -0.34 6.01 1.11
CA PHE A 50 -0.15 6.40 2.52
C PHE A 50 -1.38 7.11 3.11
N GLY A 51 -2.12 7.88 2.29
CA GLY A 51 -3.37 8.53 2.70
C GLY A 51 -4.59 7.61 2.77
N ALA A 52 -4.48 6.34 2.36
CA ALA A 52 -5.63 5.44 2.31
C ALA A 52 -6.05 4.95 3.71
N CYS A 53 -7.15 5.49 4.25
CA CYS A 53 -7.68 5.12 5.57
C CYS A 53 -8.56 3.85 5.60
N GLY A 54 -8.85 3.25 4.44
CA GLY A 54 -9.81 2.13 4.31
C GLY A 54 -11.27 2.54 4.55
N CYS A 55 -11.57 3.84 4.64
CA CYS A 55 -12.91 4.32 4.98
C CYS A 55 -13.95 3.96 3.90
N ARG A 56 -13.57 4.05 2.61
CA ARG A 56 -14.45 3.70 1.49
C ARG A 56 -14.79 2.21 1.48
N THR A 57 -13.82 1.33 1.72
CA THR A 57 -14.07 -0.13 1.77
C THR A 57 -14.87 -0.52 3.01
N GLY A 58 -14.66 0.15 4.14
CA GLY A 58 -15.50 0.00 5.34
C GLY A 58 -16.96 0.37 5.06
N ALA A 59 -17.22 1.52 4.43
CA ALA A 59 -18.58 1.94 4.09
C ALA A 59 -19.30 0.93 3.18
N VAL A 60 -18.62 0.43 2.14
CA VAL A 60 -19.17 -0.60 1.25
C VAL A 60 -19.44 -1.90 2.01
N GLY A 61 -18.53 -2.33 2.89
CA GLY A 61 -18.71 -3.52 3.72
C GLY A 61 -19.89 -3.40 4.69
N SER A 62 -20.06 -2.26 5.35
CA SER A 62 -21.20 -1.97 6.22
C SER A 62 -22.53 -1.98 5.47
N LEU A 63 -22.59 -1.36 4.28
CA LEU A 63 -23.80 -1.34 3.45
C LEU A 63 -24.16 -2.73 2.93
N ALA A 64 -23.18 -3.52 2.49
CA ALA A 64 -23.39 -4.89 2.05
C ALA A 64 -23.92 -5.77 3.19
N ALA A 65 -23.34 -5.65 4.39
CA ALA A 65 -23.81 -6.39 5.56
C ALA A 65 -25.25 -6.01 5.94
N LEU A 66 -25.60 -4.71 5.88
CA LEU A 66 -26.96 -4.26 6.15
C LEU A 66 -27.95 -4.78 5.10
N ALA A 67 -27.57 -4.79 3.82
CA ALA A 67 -28.40 -5.33 2.75
C ALA A 67 -28.73 -6.82 2.97
N LEU A 68 -27.77 -7.61 3.43
CA LEU A 68 -28.00 -9.03 3.76
C LEU A 68 -28.99 -9.20 4.91
N VAL A 69 -28.93 -8.34 5.94
CA VAL A 69 -29.91 -8.36 7.04
C VAL A 69 -31.32 -8.04 6.53
N VAL A 70 -31.46 -7.03 5.66
CA VAL A 70 -32.75 -6.67 5.05
C VAL A 70 -33.30 -7.82 4.21
N ILE A 71 -32.46 -8.45 3.37
CA ILE A 71 -32.86 -9.61 2.56
C ILE A 71 -33.34 -10.77 3.44
N GLY A 72 -32.63 -11.06 4.53
CA GLY A 72 -33.05 -12.08 5.50
C GLY A 72 -34.40 -11.75 6.13
N ALA A 73 -34.61 -10.50 6.54
CA ALA A 73 -35.85 -10.04 7.16
C ALA A 73 -37.07 -10.17 6.23
N VAL A 74 -36.93 -9.80 4.94
CA VAL A 74 -38.03 -9.91 3.97
C VAL A 74 -38.29 -11.34 3.49
N SER A 75 -37.35 -12.26 3.72
CA SER A 75 -37.49 -13.67 3.32
C SER A 75 -38.31 -14.52 4.32
N GLY A 76 -39.01 -13.87 5.26
CA GLY A 76 -39.94 -14.54 6.18
C GLY A 76 -39.33 -14.98 7.50
N SER A 77 -38.25 -14.33 7.95
CA SER A 77 -37.75 -14.58 9.31
C SER A 77 -38.69 -13.95 10.35
N ASP A 78 -39.26 -14.76 11.25
CA ASP A 78 -40.13 -14.33 12.37
C ASP A 78 -39.33 -13.64 13.51
N LEU A 79 -38.38 -12.79 13.14
CA LEU A 79 -37.61 -11.98 14.07
C LEU A 79 -38.40 -10.72 14.40
N GLY A 80 -38.73 -10.54 15.69
CA GLY A 80 -39.34 -9.31 16.16
C GLY A 80 -38.48 -8.09 15.87
N THR A 81 -39.12 -6.92 15.71
CA THR A 81 -38.47 -5.67 15.29
C THR A 81 -37.21 -5.32 16.09
N ALA A 82 -37.23 -5.53 17.41
CA ALA A 82 -36.08 -5.28 18.28
C ALA A 82 -34.87 -6.17 17.94
N ALA A 83 -35.09 -7.45 17.65
CA ALA A 83 -34.04 -8.39 17.27
C ALA A 83 -33.44 -8.02 15.91
N THR A 84 -34.27 -7.64 14.94
CA THR A 84 -33.84 -7.20 13.60
C THR A 84 -32.97 -5.94 13.68
N VAL A 85 -33.36 -4.95 14.49
CA VAL A 85 -32.55 -3.73 14.72
C VAL A 85 -31.22 -4.07 15.40
N GLY A 86 -31.24 -4.95 16.40
CA GLY A 86 -30.02 -5.42 17.09
C GLY A 86 -29.04 -6.10 16.14
N MET A 87 -29.50 -7.08 15.37
CA MET A 87 -28.68 -7.78 14.38
C MET A 87 -28.17 -6.84 13.29
N GLY A 88 -29.01 -5.94 12.78
CA GLY A 88 -28.61 -4.95 11.79
C GLY A 88 -27.47 -4.06 12.27
N SER A 89 -27.52 -3.61 13.53
CA SER A 89 -26.46 -2.80 14.15
C SER A 89 -25.15 -3.58 14.27
N VAL A 90 -25.21 -4.83 14.74
CA VAL A 90 -24.03 -5.70 14.85
C VAL A 90 -23.43 -5.98 13.47
N ALA A 91 -24.26 -6.33 12.49
CA ALA A 91 -23.83 -6.59 11.11
C ALA A 91 -23.19 -5.37 10.48
N PHE A 92 -23.75 -4.17 10.68
CA PHE A 92 -23.20 -2.92 10.17
C PHE A 92 -21.80 -2.62 10.73
N LEU A 93 -21.62 -2.78 12.04
CA LEU A 93 -20.33 -2.58 12.71
C LEU A 93 -19.30 -3.64 12.29
N ALA A 94 -19.70 -4.92 12.24
CA ALA A 94 -18.85 -6.02 11.82
C ALA A 94 -18.42 -5.87 10.35
N GLY A 95 -19.36 -5.56 9.46
CA GLY A 95 -19.10 -5.30 8.05
C GLY A 95 -18.15 -4.12 7.84
N GLY A 96 -18.29 -3.07 8.63
CA GLY A 96 -17.40 -1.91 8.60
C GLY A 96 -15.99 -2.23 9.07
N ALA A 97 -15.86 -2.98 10.17
CA ALA A 97 -14.58 -3.43 10.70
C ALA A 97 -13.84 -4.35 9.72
N LEU A 98 -14.54 -5.34 9.15
CA LEU A 98 -14.00 -6.25 8.15
C LEU A 98 -13.61 -5.50 6.86
N GLY A 99 -14.49 -4.65 6.34
CA GLY A 99 -14.23 -3.85 5.13
C GLY A 99 -13.04 -2.91 5.30
N LYS A 100 -12.85 -2.34 6.50
CA LYS A 100 -11.67 -1.56 6.84
C LYS A 100 -10.41 -2.42 6.88
N GLY A 101 -10.46 -3.59 7.53
CA GLY A 101 -9.33 -4.53 7.59
C GLY A 101 -8.85 -4.94 6.20
N VAL A 102 -9.78 -5.38 5.34
CA VAL A 102 -9.48 -5.78 3.95
C VAL A 102 -8.90 -4.61 3.15
N GLY A 103 -9.48 -3.41 3.26
CA GLY A 103 -8.97 -2.22 2.57
C GLY A 103 -7.54 -1.86 2.97
N LEU A 104 -7.22 -2.02 4.26
CA LEU A 104 -5.91 -1.71 4.81
C LEU A 104 -4.85 -2.74 4.37
N VAL A 105 -5.19 -4.03 4.40
CA VAL A 105 -4.33 -5.11 3.86
C VAL A 105 -4.08 -4.90 2.37
N HIS A 106 -5.11 -4.59 1.60
CA HIS A 106 -4.97 -4.34 0.16
C HIS A 106 -4.08 -3.12 -0.14
N ALA A 107 -4.28 -2.00 0.57
CA ALA A 107 -3.41 -0.83 0.46
C ALA A 107 -1.96 -1.17 0.79
N HIS A 108 -1.73 -2.00 1.83
CA HIS A 108 -0.41 -2.46 2.22
C HIS A 108 0.26 -3.30 1.13
N LEU A 109 -0.47 -4.24 0.53
CA LEU A 109 0.04 -5.04 -0.58
C LEU A 109 0.40 -4.18 -1.80
N GLN A 110 -0.42 -3.19 -2.12
CA GLN A 110 -0.12 -2.24 -3.20
C GLN A 110 1.09 -1.37 -2.90
N LEU A 111 1.25 -0.94 -1.64
CA LEU A 111 2.43 -0.19 -1.20
C LEU A 111 3.70 -1.03 -1.35
N ARG A 112 3.70 -2.28 -0.86
CA ARG A 112 4.85 -3.20 -1.00
C ARG A 112 5.20 -3.46 -2.46
N ARG A 113 4.20 -3.66 -3.32
CA ARG A 113 4.42 -3.83 -4.78
C ARG A 113 5.03 -2.59 -5.41
N THR A 114 4.54 -1.40 -5.06
CA THR A 114 5.05 -0.12 -5.60
C THR A 114 6.48 0.15 -5.14
N LEU A 115 6.80 -0.15 -3.87
CA LEU A 115 8.17 -0.07 -3.35
C LEU A 115 9.08 -1.08 -4.04
N ALA A 116 8.65 -2.34 -4.23
CA ALA A 116 9.43 -3.34 -4.95
C ALA A 116 9.73 -2.92 -6.41
N GLU A 117 8.75 -2.33 -7.09
CA GLU A 117 8.94 -1.76 -8.43
C GLU A 117 9.99 -0.64 -8.41
N LEU A 118 9.90 0.29 -7.45
CA LEU A 118 10.85 1.38 -7.28
C LEU A 118 12.27 0.87 -6.99
N TYR A 119 12.41 -0.11 -6.09
CA TYR A 119 13.69 -0.74 -5.78
C TYR A 119 14.31 -1.42 -7.01
N GLY A 120 13.50 -2.08 -7.83
CA GLY A 120 13.95 -2.70 -9.08
C GLY A 120 14.49 -1.71 -10.10
N ARG A 121 13.99 -0.46 -10.10
CA ARG A 121 14.50 0.61 -10.99
C ARG A 121 15.73 1.32 -10.43
N VAL A 122 15.77 1.55 -9.12
CA VAL A 122 16.87 2.29 -8.47
C VAL A 122 18.11 1.43 -8.28
N THR A 123 17.95 0.12 -8.07
CA THR A 123 19.10 -0.77 -7.87
C THR A 123 19.63 -1.15 -9.25
N PRO A 124 20.78 -0.62 -9.71
CA PRO A 124 21.36 -1.08 -10.97
C PRO A 124 21.56 -2.58 -10.86
N ARG A 125 20.88 -3.31 -11.76
CA ARG A 125 20.99 -4.77 -11.88
C ARG A 125 22.47 -5.04 -12.16
N ARG A 126 23.27 -5.35 -11.13
CA ARG A 126 24.73 -5.52 -11.27
C ARG A 126 24.99 -6.43 -12.48
N PRO A 127 25.50 -5.89 -13.62
CA PRO A 127 25.86 -6.72 -14.75
C PRO A 127 27.17 -7.38 -14.33
N GLY A 128 27.12 -8.62 -13.82
CA GLY A 128 28.35 -9.27 -13.37
C GLY A 128 28.18 -10.27 -12.24
N ARG A 129 27.37 -11.30 -12.48
CA ARG A 129 27.77 -12.66 -12.07
C ARG A 129 28.16 -13.43 -13.33
N GLU A 130 29.00 -12.80 -14.14
CA GLU A 130 29.70 -13.38 -15.29
C GLU A 130 31.18 -13.53 -14.90
N SER A 131 31.43 -14.06 -13.70
CA SER A 131 32.77 -14.43 -13.24
C SER A 131 33.13 -15.83 -13.74
N ARG A 132 33.27 -15.96 -15.06
CA ARG A 132 34.06 -17.01 -15.71
C ARG A 132 34.73 -16.41 -16.95
N MET A 133 35.69 -15.53 -16.73
CA MET A 133 36.70 -15.22 -17.74
C MET A 133 37.97 -15.97 -17.31
N PRO A 134 38.44 -16.97 -18.08
CA PRO A 134 39.64 -17.72 -17.74
C PRO A 134 40.87 -16.80 -17.83
N LEU A 135 41.75 -16.91 -16.84
CA LEU A 135 43.09 -16.36 -16.85
C LEU A 135 43.81 -16.81 -18.13
N VAL A 136 44.02 -15.90 -19.09
CA VAL A 136 44.98 -16.11 -20.17
C VAL A 136 46.32 -15.62 -19.64
N LEU A 137 47.16 -16.57 -19.26
CA LEU A 137 48.57 -16.36 -18.98
C LEU A 137 49.27 -16.04 -20.31
N VAL A 138 49.90 -14.88 -20.40
CA VAL A 138 50.81 -14.53 -21.49
C VAL A 138 52.21 -14.99 -21.07
N PRO A 139 52.87 -15.91 -21.81
CA PRO A 139 54.26 -16.27 -21.56
C PRO A 139 55.22 -15.20 -22.09
N GLU A 140 56.35 -15.05 -21.40
CA GLU A 140 57.43 -14.07 -21.65
C GLU A 140 58.11 -14.21 -23.02
#